data_AF-A0A7S4RQA4-F1
#
_entry.id   AF-A0A7S4RQA4-F1
#
_cell.length_a   1.000
_cell.length_b   1.000
_cell.length_c   1.000
_cell.angle_alpha   90.00
_cell.angle_beta   90.00
_cell.angle_gamma   90.00
#
_symmetry.space_group_name_H-M   'P 1'
#
loop_
_entity.id
_entity.type
_entity.pdbx_description
1 polymer ?
#
loop_
_entity_poly.entity_id
_entity_poly.type
_entity_poly.pdbx_seq_one_letter_code
_entity_poly.pdbx_strand_id
1 'polypeptide(L)'
;RWELALSLLGSMPQVRVEPGVFSFNGVISACEKGGQWRCALALLASMARLRTSPDIVSCNAAISACEKADRWDLALALLGSMPVFRVTPNVVSYSAAISACETIRQWRIALVLLRSMLGLRVLPNVISCSAAISACEKAGQWHLALELLALMSKLCVKPTTACVNGAISACRGSGEWRSALALLNSIPKLRISPDVTSCSAAIAACERAKEGEALSGLLAHLGGCAWALTSQLLLARSR
;
A
#
# COMPACT_ATOMS: atom_id res chain seq x y z
N ARG A 1 -12.11 -5.89 22.21
CA ARG A 1 -10.73 -5.82 22.77
C ARG A 1 -10.25 -4.38 22.97
N TRP A 2 -10.53 -3.43 22.06
CA TRP A 2 -10.17 -2.02 22.23
C TRP A 2 -10.90 -1.33 23.40
N GLU A 3 -12.17 -1.66 23.64
CA GLU A 3 -12.96 -1.16 24.77
C GLU A 3 -12.31 -1.49 26.12
N LEU A 4 -11.78 -2.70 26.26
CA LEU A 4 -11.08 -3.15 27.47
C LEU A 4 -9.74 -2.44 27.65
N ALA A 5 -9.02 -2.14 26.56
CA ALA A 5 -7.81 -1.33 26.63
C ALA A 5 -8.11 0.11 27.05
N LEU A 6 -9.23 0.66 26.57
CA LEU A 6 -9.69 2.01 26.91
C LEU A 6 -10.19 2.11 28.36
N SER A 7 -10.92 1.10 28.84
CA SER A 7 -11.34 1.04 30.25
C SER A 7 -10.16 0.88 31.20
N LEU A 8 -9.16 0.08 30.84
CA LEU A 8 -7.90 -0.04 31.59
C LEU A 8 -7.16 1.30 31.68
N LEU A 9 -7.04 2.02 30.55
CA LEU A 9 -6.39 3.34 30.54
C LEU A 9 -7.15 4.36 31.41
N GLY A 10 -8.49 4.30 31.39
CA GLY A 10 -9.36 5.13 32.23
C GLY A 10 -9.29 4.80 33.73
N SER A 11 -8.95 3.56 34.09
CA SER A 11 -8.82 3.13 35.48
C SER A 11 -7.41 3.32 36.07
N MET A 12 -6.35 3.51 35.25
CA MET A 12 -4.98 3.74 35.75
C MET A 12 -4.87 4.90 36.76
N PRO A 13 -5.54 6.06 36.57
CA PRO A 13 -5.51 7.15 37.56
C PRO A 13 -6.16 6.76 38.90
N GLN A 14 -7.15 5.86 38.88
CA GLN A 14 -7.81 5.37 40.10
C GLN A 14 -6.89 4.47 40.93
N VAL A 15 -5.94 3.79 40.26
CA VAL A 15 -4.90 2.96 40.88
C VAL A 15 -3.62 3.77 41.15
N ARG A 16 -3.65 5.10 40.98
CA ARG A 16 -2.49 6.02 41.14
C ARG A 16 -1.31 5.70 40.21
N VAL A 17 -1.58 5.11 39.05
CA VAL A 17 -0.57 4.91 38.00
C VAL A 17 -0.81 5.95 36.91
N GLU A 18 0.18 6.81 36.66
CA GLU A 18 0.09 7.78 35.57
C GLU A 18 0.19 7.06 34.20
N PRO A 19 -0.75 7.28 33.26
CA PRO A 19 -0.67 6.69 31.94
C PRO A 19 0.51 7.24 31.15
N GLY A 20 1.53 6.40 30.94
CA GLY A 20 2.69 6.73 30.11
C GLY A 20 2.44 6.57 28.61
N VAL A 21 3.44 6.97 27.80
CA VAL A 21 3.44 6.82 26.33
C VAL A 21 3.11 5.38 25.90
N PHE A 22 3.68 4.38 26.59
CA PHE A 22 3.43 2.97 26.30
C PHE A 22 1.96 2.57 26.48
N SER A 23 1.30 3.05 27.53
CA SER A 23 -0.13 2.80 27.77
C SER A 23 -0.97 3.37 26.65
N PHE A 24 -0.71 4.62 26.26
CA PHE A 24 -1.38 5.26 25.13
C PHE A 24 -1.15 4.53 23.81
N ASN A 25 0.09 4.16 23.50
CA ASN A 25 0.44 3.41 22.29
C ASN A 25 -0.33 2.08 22.22
N GLY A 26 -0.43 1.38 23.35
CA GLY A 26 -1.22 0.15 23.45
C GLY A 26 -2.69 0.34 23.11
N VAL A 27 -3.33 1.38 23.69
CA VAL A 27 -4.75 1.65 23.42
C VAL A 27 -4.97 2.18 22.01
N ILE A 28 -4.13 3.09 21.51
CA ILE A 28 -4.24 3.62 20.15
C ILE A 28 -4.08 2.50 19.12
N SER A 29 -3.12 1.58 19.31
CA SER A 29 -2.99 0.40 18.43
C SER A 29 -4.16 -0.58 18.56
N ALA A 30 -4.75 -0.71 19.76
CA ALA A 30 -5.99 -1.48 19.91
C ALA A 30 -7.16 -0.83 19.17
N CYS A 31 -7.30 0.49 19.21
CA CYS A 31 -8.28 1.26 18.43
C CYS A 31 -8.06 1.12 16.93
N GLU A 32 -6.81 1.19 16.46
CA GLU A 32 -6.40 0.95 15.06
C GLU A 32 -6.82 -0.44 14.57
N LYS A 33 -6.61 -1.48 15.38
CA LYS A 33 -7.06 -2.85 15.07
C LYS A 33 -8.58 -3.02 15.15
N GLY A 34 -9.24 -2.20 15.97
CA GLY A 34 -10.69 -2.16 16.11
C GLY A 34 -11.42 -1.27 15.11
N GLY A 35 -10.70 -0.61 14.18
CA GLY A 35 -11.28 0.35 13.23
C GLY A 35 -11.79 1.66 13.87
N GLN A 36 -11.45 1.92 15.13
CA GLN A 36 -11.94 3.07 15.89
C GLN A 36 -11.05 4.30 15.71
N TRP A 37 -11.02 4.85 14.49
CA TRP A 37 -10.19 6.02 14.14
C TRP A 37 -10.51 7.25 15.01
N ARG A 38 -11.78 7.47 15.37
CA ARG A 38 -12.20 8.57 16.26
C ARG A 38 -11.56 8.45 17.64
N CYS A 39 -11.59 7.25 18.21
CA CYS A 39 -10.96 6.99 19.51
C CYS A 39 -9.44 7.14 19.42
N ALA A 40 -8.81 6.64 18.36
CA ALA A 40 -7.36 6.79 18.15
C ALA A 40 -6.94 8.27 18.11
N LEU A 41 -7.66 9.12 17.38
CA LEU A 41 -7.37 10.56 17.32
C LEU A 41 -7.68 11.29 18.64
N ALA A 42 -8.77 10.94 19.31
CA ALA A 42 -9.13 11.52 20.60
C ALA A 42 -8.08 11.19 21.69
N LEU A 43 -7.53 9.98 21.66
CA LEU A 43 -6.44 9.55 22.53
C LEU A 43 -5.14 10.27 22.20
N LEU A 44 -4.80 10.40 20.91
CA LEU A 44 -3.62 11.17 20.51
C LEU A 44 -3.70 12.64 20.98
N ALA A 45 -4.89 13.25 20.89
CA ALA A 45 -5.13 14.59 21.40
C ALA A 45 -5.16 14.67 22.94
N SER A 46 -5.52 13.59 23.64
CA SER A 46 -5.46 13.55 25.11
C SER A 46 -4.04 13.43 25.65
N MET A 47 -3.11 12.80 24.91
CA MET A 47 -1.70 12.74 25.29
C MET A 47 -1.13 14.14 25.53
N ALA A 48 -1.37 15.08 24.61
CA ALA A 48 -0.92 16.48 24.75
C ALA A 48 -1.50 17.17 26.00
N ARG A 49 -2.77 16.91 26.33
CA ARG A 49 -3.44 17.46 27.53
C ARG A 49 -2.87 16.91 28.83
N LEU A 50 -2.38 15.67 28.81
CA LEU A 50 -1.81 14.99 29.96
C LEU A 50 -0.28 15.17 30.06
N ARG A 51 0.28 16.15 29.32
CA ARG A 51 1.72 16.43 29.23
C ARG A 51 2.57 15.23 28.77
N THR A 52 1.94 14.29 28.08
CA THR A 52 2.60 13.16 27.44
C THR A 52 2.80 13.48 25.96
N SER A 53 4.04 13.52 25.47
CA SER A 53 4.30 13.78 24.05
C SER A 53 3.95 12.53 23.21
N PRO A 54 3.13 12.66 22.15
CA PRO A 54 3.00 11.60 21.15
C PRO A 54 4.36 11.22 20.59
N ASP A 55 4.57 9.92 20.37
CA ASP A 55 5.75 9.42 19.69
C ASP A 55 5.41 8.93 18.27
N ILE A 56 6.41 8.38 17.59
CA ILE A 56 6.23 7.84 16.24
C ILE A 56 5.26 6.66 16.19
N VAL A 57 5.16 5.88 17.27
CA VAL A 57 4.25 4.74 17.36
C VAL A 57 2.81 5.22 17.54
N SER A 58 2.57 6.21 18.41
CA SER A 58 1.24 6.83 18.59
C SER A 58 0.73 7.42 17.28
N CYS A 59 1.59 8.20 16.61
CA CYS A 59 1.25 8.85 15.35
C CYS A 59 0.98 7.83 14.24
N ASN A 60 1.85 6.82 14.08
CA ASN A 60 1.67 5.78 13.06
C ASN A 60 0.39 4.98 13.26
N ALA A 61 0.09 4.57 14.51
CA ALA A 61 -1.13 3.85 14.82
C ALA A 61 -2.38 4.69 14.53
N ALA A 62 -2.35 6.00 14.82
CA ALA A 62 -3.46 6.89 14.49
C ALA A 62 -3.61 7.14 12.97
N ILE A 63 -2.50 7.27 12.21
CA ILE A 63 -2.52 7.37 10.75
C ILE A 63 -3.10 6.07 10.13
N SER A 64 -2.62 4.91 10.57
CA SER A 64 -3.14 3.60 10.11
C SER A 64 -4.60 3.36 10.49
N ALA A 65 -5.06 3.89 11.62
CA ALA A 65 -6.49 3.86 11.96
C ALA A 65 -7.31 4.71 10.97
N CYS A 66 -6.80 5.86 10.55
CA CYS A 66 -7.45 6.72 9.55
C CYS A 66 -7.43 6.08 8.16
N GLU A 67 -6.31 5.46 7.77
CA GLU A 67 -6.18 4.67 6.53
C GLU A 67 -7.27 3.61 6.44
N LYS A 68 -7.41 2.75 7.46
CA LYS A 68 -8.42 1.67 7.49
C LYS A 68 -9.87 2.18 7.51
N ALA A 69 -10.08 3.45 7.83
CA ALA A 69 -11.38 4.09 7.87
C ALA A 69 -11.65 4.96 6.63
N ASP A 70 -10.80 4.87 5.59
CA ASP A 70 -10.89 5.69 4.38
C ASP A 70 -10.83 7.20 4.63
N ARG A 71 -10.23 7.61 5.75
CA ARG A 71 -10.04 9.01 6.15
C ARG A 71 -8.68 9.53 5.73
N TRP A 72 -8.47 9.56 4.41
CA TRP A 72 -7.27 10.11 3.77
C TRP A 72 -6.96 11.55 4.21
N ASP A 73 -7.99 12.38 4.36
CA ASP A 73 -7.92 13.78 4.78
C ASP A 73 -7.25 13.90 6.17
N LEU A 74 -7.69 13.07 7.11
CA LEU A 74 -7.15 13.01 8.46
C LEU A 74 -5.76 12.36 8.49
N ALA A 75 -5.52 11.32 7.68
CA ALA A 75 -4.21 10.68 7.57
C ALA A 75 -3.13 11.68 7.09
N LEU A 76 -3.46 12.50 6.09
CA LEU A 76 -2.56 13.55 5.59
C LEU A 76 -2.36 14.69 6.58
N ALA A 77 -3.44 15.17 7.22
CA ALA A 77 -3.35 16.20 8.24
C ALA A 77 -2.50 15.74 9.43
N LEU A 78 -2.63 14.47 9.81
CA LEU A 78 -1.84 13.90 10.89
C LEU A 78 -0.37 13.75 10.50
N LEU A 79 -0.07 13.25 9.29
CA LEU A 79 1.30 13.20 8.77
C LEU A 79 1.96 14.59 8.75
N GLY A 80 1.23 15.62 8.31
CA GLY A 80 1.71 17.01 8.28
C GLY A 80 1.87 17.66 9.66
N SER A 81 1.19 17.16 10.69
CA SER A 81 1.30 17.66 12.06
C SER A 81 2.36 16.94 12.91
N MET A 82 2.95 15.83 12.44
CA MET A 82 4.04 15.13 13.14
C MET A 82 5.23 16.05 13.51
N PRO A 83 5.70 16.98 12.64
CA PRO A 83 6.76 17.92 13.02
C PRO A 83 6.37 18.87 14.16
N VAL A 84 5.08 19.20 14.30
CA VAL A 84 4.56 20.01 15.42
C VAL A 84 4.70 19.25 16.74
N PHE A 85 4.54 17.92 16.70
CA PHE A 85 4.80 17.04 17.84
C PHE A 85 6.30 16.74 18.04
N ARG A 86 7.20 17.36 17.24
CA ARG A 86 8.64 17.06 17.20
C ARG A 86 8.94 15.60 16.85
N VAL A 87 8.03 14.94 16.12
CA VAL A 87 8.19 13.57 15.63
C VAL A 87 8.53 13.61 14.15
N THR A 88 9.61 12.96 13.76
CA THR A 88 10.00 12.83 12.35
C THR A 88 9.22 11.68 11.69
N PRO A 89 8.42 11.94 10.64
CA PRO A 89 7.75 10.86 9.90
C PRO A 89 8.76 9.85 9.35
N ASN A 90 8.42 8.56 9.42
CA ASN A 90 9.24 7.49 8.85
C ASN A 90 8.50 6.78 7.71
N VAL A 91 9.11 5.71 7.21
CA VAL A 91 8.53 4.90 6.12
C VAL A 91 7.10 4.43 6.45
N VAL A 92 6.82 4.07 7.71
CA VAL A 92 5.48 3.58 8.13
C VAL A 92 4.45 4.71 8.07
N SER A 93 4.80 5.92 8.55
CA SER A 93 3.92 7.09 8.50
C SER A 93 3.50 7.42 7.06
N TYR A 94 4.50 7.45 6.16
CA TYR A 94 4.26 7.74 4.75
C TYR A 94 3.53 6.60 4.02
N SER A 95 3.90 5.34 4.26
CA SER A 95 3.23 4.19 3.65
C SER A 95 1.74 4.19 3.99
N ALA A 96 1.37 4.39 5.26
CA ALA A 96 -0.03 4.44 5.67
C ALA A 96 -0.80 5.62 5.04
N ALA A 97 -0.18 6.80 4.95
CA ALA A 97 -0.80 7.95 4.30
C ALA A 97 -0.97 7.76 2.77
N ILE A 98 -0.01 7.11 2.11
CA ILE A 98 -0.10 6.76 0.68
C ILE A 98 -1.19 5.70 0.46
N SER A 99 -1.26 4.67 1.30
CA SER A 99 -2.33 3.66 1.27
C SER A 99 -3.72 4.30 1.44
N ALA A 100 -3.87 5.28 2.33
CA ALA A 100 -5.14 6.00 2.50
C ALA A 100 -5.55 6.76 1.22
N CYS A 101 -4.60 7.19 0.38
CA CYS A 101 -4.89 7.85 -0.89
C CYS A 101 -5.37 6.87 -1.98
N GLU A 102 -5.09 5.57 -1.81
CA GLU A 102 -5.45 4.51 -2.75
C GLU A 102 -6.96 4.35 -2.90
N THR A 103 -7.71 4.48 -1.80
CA THR A 103 -9.15 4.18 -1.79
C THR A 103 -9.98 5.26 -2.49
N ILE A 104 -9.43 6.47 -2.62
CA ILE A 104 -10.12 7.63 -3.21
C ILE A 104 -9.50 8.03 -4.57
N ARG A 105 -8.65 7.17 -5.13
CA ARG A 105 -8.01 7.35 -6.45
C ARG A 105 -7.21 8.65 -6.55
N GLN A 106 -6.70 9.15 -5.41
CA GLN A 106 -5.91 10.39 -5.34
C GLN A 106 -4.45 10.13 -5.68
N TRP A 107 -4.20 9.64 -6.89
CA TRP A 107 -2.86 9.29 -7.40
C TRP A 107 -1.88 10.46 -7.32
N ARG A 108 -2.35 11.70 -7.53
CA ARG A 108 -1.51 12.90 -7.46
C ARG A 108 -0.89 13.08 -6.09
N ILE A 109 -1.69 12.91 -5.04
CA ILE A 109 -1.23 13.05 -3.65
C ILE A 109 -0.28 11.91 -3.30
N ALA A 110 -0.62 10.67 -3.68
CA ALA A 110 0.25 9.51 -3.48
C ALA A 110 1.65 9.72 -4.09
N LEU A 111 1.73 10.28 -5.30
CA LEU A 111 3.01 10.61 -5.95
C LEU A 111 3.77 11.74 -5.25
N VAL A 112 3.08 12.79 -4.81
CA VAL A 112 3.70 13.90 -4.07
C VAL A 112 4.28 13.41 -2.75
N LEU A 113 3.58 12.53 -2.03
CA LEU A 113 4.08 11.91 -0.81
C LEU A 113 5.30 11.03 -1.08
N LEU A 114 5.27 10.20 -2.13
CA LEU A 114 6.39 9.33 -2.48
C LEU A 114 7.64 10.13 -2.89
N ARG A 115 7.46 11.26 -3.60
CA ARG A 115 8.55 12.21 -3.88
C ARG A 115 9.06 12.90 -2.61
N SER A 116 8.16 13.27 -1.70
CA SER A 116 8.51 13.86 -0.41
C SER A 116 9.35 12.90 0.43
N MET A 117 9.02 11.60 0.44
CA MET A 117 9.83 10.56 1.11
C MET A 117 11.27 10.57 0.60
N LEU A 118 11.45 10.54 -0.73
CA LEU A 118 12.76 10.55 -1.36
C LEU A 118 13.54 11.84 -1.04
N GLY A 119 12.87 12.99 -1.07
CA GLY A 119 13.47 14.29 -0.71
C GLY A 119 13.96 14.35 0.73
N LEU A 120 13.26 13.68 1.65
CA LEU A 120 13.63 13.56 3.07
C LEU A 120 14.56 12.36 3.34
N ARG A 121 15.10 11.70 2.31
CA ARG A 121 15.95 10.51 2.41
C ARG A 121 15.29 9.32 3.14
N VAL A 122 13.95 9.28 3.17
CA VAL A 122 13.18 8.12 3.62
C VAL A 122 12.97 7.22 2.41
N LEU A 123 13.57 6.04 2.41
CA LEU A 123 13.44 5.11 1.29
C LEU A 123 12.02 4.53 1.23
N PRO A 124 11.31 4.66 0.10
CA PRO A 124 10.06 3.96 -0.13
C PRO A 124 10.25 2.45 -0.01
N ASN A 125 9.29 1.78 0.63
CA ASN A 125 9.24 0.32 0.67
C ASN A 125 8.21 -0.21 -0.34
N VAL A 126 8.09 -1.54 -0.40
CA VAL A 126 7.11 -2.24 -1.25
C VAL A 126 5.70 -1.71 -1.01
N ILE A 127 5.29 -1.47 0.24
CA ILE A 127 3.94 -1.05 0.62
C ILE A 127 3.62 0.34 0.04
N SER A 128 4.52 1.32 0.23
CA SER A 128 4.33 2.68 -0.32
C SER A 128 4.26 2.68 -1.84
N CYS A 129 5.12 1.89 -2.49
CA CYS A 129 5.13 1.82 -3.96
C CYS A 129 3.91 1.08 -4.50
N SER A 130 3.50 -0.04 -3.88
CA SER A 130 2.32 -0.80 -4.29
C SER A 130 1.04 0.03 -4.15
N ALA A 131 0.90 0.76 -3.05
CA ALA A 131 -0.23 1.66 -2.83
C ALA A 131 -0.28 2.79 -3.87
N ALA A 132 0.87 3.40 -4.21
CA ALA A 132 0.95 4.41 -5.25
C ALA A 132 0.61 3.85 -6.65
N ILE A 133 1.08 2.64 -6.97
CA ILE A 133 0.75 1.95 -8.23
C ILE A 133 -0.76 1.64 -8.30
N SER A 134 -1.35 1.10 -7.23
CA SER A 134 -2.79 0.82 -7.15
C SER A 134 -3.63 2.10 -7.27
N ALA A 135 -3.18 3.21 -6.66
CA ALA A 135 -3.82 4.51 -6.85
C ALA A 135 -3.78 4.98 -8.32
N CYS A 136 -2.66 4.77 -9.02
CA CYS A 136 -2.52 5.07 -10.44
C CYS A 136 -3.40 4.16 -11.31
N GLU A 137 -3.46 2.85 -10.99
CA GLU A 137 -4.33 1.87 -11.65
C GLU A 137 -5.79 2.31 -11.61
N LYS A 138 -6.31 2.59 -10.40
CA LYS A 138 -7.72 2.99 -10.22
C LYS A 138 -8.04 4.32 -10.91
N ALA A 139 -7.03 5.17 -11.13
CA ALA A 139 -7.14 6.43 -11.85
C ALA A 139 -6.88 6.32 -13.37
N GLY A 140 -6.59 5.12 -13.88
CA GLY A 140 -6.28 4.88 -15.31
C GLY A 140 -4.94 5.47 -15.77
N GLN A 141 -4.06 5.84 -14.84
CA GLN A 141 -2.77 6.46 -15.14
C GLN A 141 -1.68 5.39 -15.38
N TRP A 142 -1.81 4.66 -16.49
CA TRP A 142 -0.93 3.54 -16.82
C TRP A 142 0.55 3.93 -16.95
N HIS A 143 0.84 5.08 -17.55
CA HIS A 143 2.21 5.58 -17.72
C HIS A 143 2.91 5.80 -16.37
N LEU A 144 2.20 6.38 -15.40
CA LEU A 144 2.73 6.59 -14.04
C LEU A 144 2.91 5.26 -13.29
N ALA A 145 2.01 4.30 -13.49
CA ALA A 145 2.16 2.97 -12.90
C ALA A 145 3.43 2.26 -13.42
N LEU A 146 3.75 2.40 -14.72
CA LEU A 146 4.98 1.87 -15.31
C LEU A 146 6.23 2.58 -14.80
N GLU A 147 6.20 3.92 -14.71
CA GLU A 147 7.29 4.70 -14.15
C GLU A 147 7.59 4.32 -12.70
N LEU A 148 6.54 4.11 -11.89
CA LEU A 148 6.67 3.66 -10.51
C LEU A 148 7.28 2.25 -10.41
N LEU A 149 6.89 1.31 -11.28
CA LEU A 149 7.53 -0.01 -11.34
C LEU A 149 9.03 0.08 -11.71
N ALA A 150 9.36 0.94 -12.67
CA ALA A 150 10.75 1.19 -13.04
C ALA A 150 11.52 1.84 -11.88
N LEU A 151 10.88 2.75 -11.14
CA LEU A 151 11.43 3.36 -9.94
C LEU A 151 11.70 2.32 -8.84
N MET A 152 10.80 1.38 -8.59
CA MET A 152 11.03 0.29 -7.63
C MET A 152 12.32 -0.49 -7.95
N SER A 153 12.53 -0.78 -9.23
CA SER A 153 13.74 -1.48 -9.71
C SER A 153 15.01 -0.65 -9.46
N LYS A 154 14.97 0.66 -9.70
CA LYS A 154 16.09 1.60 -9.41
C LYS A 154 16.38 1.73 -7.91
N LEU A 155 15.35 1.65 -7.08
CA LEU A 155 15.47 1.71 -5.62
C LEU A 155 15.86 0.36 -5.00
N CYS A 156 16.16 -0.66 -5.81
CA CYS A 156 16.43 -2.04 -5.38
C CYS A 156 15.29 -2.64 -4.53
N VAL A 157 14.06 -2.13 -4.70
CA VAL A 157 12.86 -2.66 -4.05
C VAL A 157 12.26 -3.70 -4.98
N LYS A 158 12.25 -4.96 -4.56
CA LYS A 158 11.68 -6.05 -5.37
C LYS A 158 10.18 -5.81 -5.57
N PRO A 159 9.70 -5.63 -6.82
CA PRO A 159 8.28 -5.51 -7.06
C PRO A 159 7.57 -6.82 -6.70
N THR A 160 6.40 -6.71 -6.09
CA THR A 160 5.54 -7.88 -5.81
C THR A 160 4.62 -8.14 -7.00
N THR A 161 4.00 -9.31 -7.04
CA THR A 161 2.98 -9.65 -8.04
C THR A 161 1.87 -8.60 -8.08
N ALA A 162 1.44 -8.09 -6.92
CA ALA A 162 0.45 -7.01 -6.83
C ALA A 162 0.87 -5.73 -7.56
N CYS A 163 2.16 -5.34 -7.48
CA CYS A 163 2.67 -4.15 -8.17
C CYS A 163 2.61 -4.33 -9.70
N VAL A 164 3.02 -5.51 -10.19
CA VAL A 164 3.01 -5.81 -11.62
C VAL A 164 1.59 -5.93 -12.14
N ASN A 165 0.71 -6.60 -11.40
CA ASN A 165 -0.71 -6.74 -11.73
C ASN A 165 -1.39 -5.37 -11.80
N GLY A 166 -1.16 -4.49 -10.82
CA GLY A 166 -1.73 -3.14 -10.83
C GLY A 166 -1.31 -2.35 -12.07
N ALA A 167 -0.06 -2.44 -12.50
CA ALA A 167 0.39 -1.78 -13.72
C ALA A 167 -0.20 -2.39 -15.00
N ILE A 168 -0.32 -3.73 -15.09
CA ILE A 168 -0.98 -4.41 -16.23
C ILE A 168 -2.46 -4.05 -16.29
N SER A 169 -3.15 -4.04 -15.14
CA SER A 169 -4.55 -3.62 -15.02
C SER A 169 -4.75 -2.15 -15.42
N ALA A 170 -3.81 -1.26 -15.08
CA ALA A 170 -3.84 0.13 -15.54
C ALA A 170 -3.75 0.21 -17.08
N CYS A 171 -2.89 -0.59 -17.69
CA CYS A 171 -2.76 -0.68 -19.15
C CYS A 171 -4.05 -1.22 -19.80
N ARG A 172 -4.72 -2.20 -19.17
CA ARG A 172 -6.03 -2.73 -19.61
C ARG A 172 -7.09 -1.63 -19.71
N GLY A 173 -7.20 -0.77 -18.69
CA GLY A 173 -8.17 0.34 -18.69
C GLY A 173 -7.95 1.33 -19.83
N SER A 174 -6.71 1.44 -20.30
CA SER A 174 -6.25 2.43 -21.27
C SER A 174 -6.17 1.90 -22.71
N GLY A 175 -6.34 0.59 -22.91
CA GLY A 175 -6.19 -0.07 -24.22
C GLY A 175 -4.74 -0.30 -24.65
N GLU A 176 -3.78 -0.06 -23.76
CA GLU A 176 -2.34 -0.11 -24.04
C GLU A 176 -1.79 -1.55 -23.91
N TRP A 177 -2.22 -2.40 -24.83
CA TRP A 177 -1.92 -3.84 -24.82
C TRP A 177 -0.43 -4.15 -25.01
N ARG A 178 0.32 -3.31 -25.74
CA ARG A 178 1.76 -3.49 -25.98
C ARG A 178 2.57 -3.41 -24.69
N SER A 179 2.28 -2.40 -23.88
CA SER A 179 2.92 -2.20 -22.58
C SER A 179 2.54 -3.29 -21.59
N ALA A 180 1.27 -3.72 -21.60
CA ALA A 180 0.80 -4.85 -20.80
C ALA A 180 1.55 -6.16 -21.15
N LEU A 181 1.74 -6.44 -22.45
CA LEU A 181 2.50 -7.59 -22.95
C LEU A 181 3.98 -7.53 -22.60
N ALA A 182 4.61 -6.37 -22.79
CA ALA A 182 6.02 -6.17 -22.45
C ALA A 182 6.26 -6.42 -20.95
N LEU A 183 5.35 -5.94 -20.09
CA LEU A 183 5.36 -6.24 -18.67
C LEU A 183 5.18 -7.74 -18.39
N LEU A 184 4.20 -8.40 -19.01
CA LEU A 184 3.95 -9.84 -18.84
C LEU A 184 5.20 -10.67 -19.19
N ASN A 185 5.88 -10.32 -20.28
CA ASN A 185 7.12 -10.98 -20.71
C ASN A 185 8.33 -10.69 -19.78
N SER A 186 8.25 -9.62 -18.98
CA SER A 186 9.27 -9.28 -17.99
C SER A 186 9.08 -10.00 -16.64
N ILE A 187 7.88 -10.51 -16.35
CA ILE A 187 7.55 -11.20 -15.10
C ILE A 187 8.48 -12.39 -14.80
N PRO A 188 8.77 -13.32 -15.74
CA PRO A 188 9.70 -14.42 -15.49
C PRO A 188 11.12 -13.94 -15.15
N LYS A 189 11.56 -12.82 -15.76
CA LYS A 189 12.88 -12.22 -15.50
C LYS A 189 12.97 -11.60 -14.11
N LEU A 190 11.83 -11.16 -13.57
CA LEU A 190 11.73 -10.64 -12.20
C LEU A 190 11.62 -11.75 -11.14
N ARG A 191 11.66 -13.04 -11.55
CA ARG A 191 11.42 -14.22 -10.68
C ARG A 191 10.09 -14.16 -9.94
N ILE A 192 9.09 -13.53 -10.55
CA ILE A 192 7.72 -13.48 -10.06
C ILE A 192 6.93 -14.49 -10.91
N SER A 193 6.07 -15.30 -10.29
CA SER A 193 5.19 -16.19 -11.05
C SER A 193 4.03 -15.36 -11.63
N PRO A 194 3.79 -15.38 -12.96
CA PRO A 194 2.59 -14.74 -13.50
C PRO A 194 1.37 -15.46 -12.94
N ASP A 195 0.41 -14.69 -12.43
CA ASP A 195 -0.83 -15.24 -11.92
C ASP A 195 -1.97 -15.09 -12.93
N VAL A 196 -3.10 -15.74 -12.65
CA VAL A 196 -4.28 -15.70 -13.52
C VAL A 196 -4.79 -14.26 -13.71
N THR A 197 -4.56 -13.36 -12.75
CA THR A 197 -4.97 -11.96 -12.81
C THR A 197 -4.07 -11.15 -13.76
N SER A 198 -2.75 -11.37 -13.77
CA SER A 198 -1.83 -10.76 -14.73
C SER A 198 -2.21 -11.16 -16.16
N CYS A 199 -2.44 -12.46 -16.38
CA CYS A 199 -2.73 -13.01 -17.69
C CYS A 199 -4.10 -12.58 -18.21
N SER A 200 -5.15 -12.64 -17.38
CA SER A 200 -6.50 -12.21 -17.77
C SER A 200 -6.58 -10.70 -18.02
N ALA A 201 -5.85 -9.88 -17.26
CA ALA A 201 -5.79 -8.43 -17.50
C ALA A 201 -5.10 -8.11 -18.83
N ALA A 202 -4.03 -8.84 -19.18
CA ALA A 202 -3.33 -8.68 -20.47
C ALA A 202 -4.17 -9.15 -21.67
N ILE A 203 -4.86 -10.29 -21.56
CA ILE A 203 -5.79 -10.80 -22.58
C ILE A 203 -6.89 -9.77 -22.84
N ALA A 204 -7.53 -9.28 -21.77
CA ALA A 204 -8.60 -8.31 -21.88
C ALA A 204 -8.13 -6.96 -22.46
N ALA A 205 -6.86 -6.58 -22.26
CA ALA A 205 -6.27 -5.43 -22.93
C ALA A 205 -6.17 -5.64 -24.45
N CYS A 206 -5.75 -6.84 -24.89
CA CYS A 206 -5.62 -7.21 -26.30
C CYS A 206 -6.98 -7.30 -27.02
N GLU A 207 -7.98 -7.91 -26.37
CA GLU A 207 -9.34 -8.01 -26.90
C GLU A 207 -9.95 -6.62 -27.18
N ARG A 208 -9.70 -5.68 -26.26
CA ARG A 208 -10.20 -4.30 -26.34
C ARG A 208 -9.52 -3.50 -27.45
N ALA A 209 -8.28 -3.83 -27.79
CA ALA A 209 -7.55 -3.24 -28.91
C ALA A 209 -7.93 -3.81 -30.28
N LYS A 210 -8.80 -4.85 -30.34
CA LYS A 210 -9.18 -5.59 -31.56
C LYS A 210 -7.98 -6.16 -32.33
N GLU A 211 -6.85 -6.40 -31.66
CA GLU A 211 -5.65 -6.96 -32.27
C GLU A 211 -5.61 -8.48 -32.10
N GLY A 212 -6.17 -9.21 -33.09
CA GLY A 212 -6.29 -10.67 -33.06
C GLY A 212 -4.96 -11.42 -33.11
N GLU A 213 -3.93 -10.86 -33.75
CA GLU A 213 -2.59 -11.48 -33.83
C GLU A 213 -1.83 -11.41 -32.50
N ALA A 214 -1.98 -10.30 -31.77
CA ALA A 214 -1.41 -10.17 -30.43
C ALA A 214 -2.08 -11.15 -29.45
N LEU A 215 -3.40 -11.32 -29.57
CA LEU A 215 -4.19 -12.25 -28.76
C LEU A 215 -3.77 -13.71 -28.99
N SER A 216 -3.58 -14.12 -30.25
CA SER A 216 -3.17 -15.48 -30.59
C SER A 216 -1.75 -15.80 -30.12
N GLY A 217 -0.82 -14.84 -30.24
CA GLY A 217 0.53 -14.96 -29.67
C GLY A 217 0.55 -15.08 -28.14
N LEU A 218 -0.32 -14.33 -27.46
CA LEU A 218 -0.47 -14.36 -26.00
C LEU A 218 -1.08 -15.69 -25.52
N LEU A 219 -2.10 -16.20 -26.20
CA LEU A 219 -2.71 -17.51 -25.92
C LEU A 219 -1.73 -18.66 -26.17
N ALA A 220 -0.89 -18.58 -27.21
CA ALA A 220 0.18 -19.54 -27.43
C ALA A 220 1.25 -19.49 -26.33
N HIS A 221 1.62 -18.29 -25.88
CA HIS A 221 2.58 -18.11 -24.79
C HIS A 221 2.03 -18.64 -23.45
N LEU A 222 0.74 -18.40 -23.18
CA LEU A 222 0.03 -18.91 -22.00
C LEU A 222 -0.22 -20.42 -22.06
N GLY A 223 -0.43 -21.01 -23.24
CA GLY A 223 -0.45 -22.47 -23.42
C GLY A 223 0.88 -23.11 -23.00
N GLY A 224 2.01 -22.47 -23.32
CA GLY A 224 3.33 -22.85 -22.82
C GLY A 224 3.52 -22.64 -21.32
N CYS A 225 2.99 -21.54 -20.76
CA CYS A 225 3.02 -21.28 -19.31
C CYS A 225 2.07 -22.19 -18.51
N ALA A 226 0.92 -22.60 -19.05
CA ALA A 226 0.00 -23.55 -18.42
C ALA A 226 0.63 -24.94 -18.31
N TRP A 227 1.39 -25.36 -19.33
CA TRP A 227 2.25 -26.54 -19.26
C TRP A 227 3.36 -26.39 -18.20
N ALA A 228 4.00 -25.22 -18.10
CA ALA A 228 5.04 -24.96 -17.10
C ALA A 228 4.48 -24.90 -15.65
N LEU A 229 3.28 -24.34 -15.45
CA LEU A 229 2.60 -24.26 -14.15
C LEU A 229 2.09 -25.64 -13.70
N THR A 230 1.53 -26.44 -14.61
CA THR A 230 1.16 -27.83 -14.32
C THR A 230 2.39 -28.70 -14.04
N SER A 231 3.49 -28.50 -14.77
CA SER A 231 4.76 -29.19 -14.53
C SER A 231 5.41 -28.82 -13.18
N GLN A 232 5.40 -27.54 -12.79
CA GLN A 232 5.92 -27.10 -11.47
C GLN A 232 5.04 -27.57 -10.30
N LEU A 233 3.71 -27.61 -10.46
CA LEU A 233 2.80 -28.15 -9.45
C LEU A 233 2.93 -29.68 -9.30
N LEU A 234 3.26 -30.40 -10.39
CA LEU A 234 3.55 -31.83 -10.34
C LEU A 234 4.90 -32.12 -9.67
N LEU A 235 5.92 -31.30 -9.89
CA LEU A 235 7.23 -31.41 -9.22
C LEU A 235 7.21 -31.02 -7.73
N ALA A 236 6.32 -30.10 -7.33
CA ALA A 236 6.12 -29.74 -5.93
C ALA A 236 5.33 -30.79 -5.12
N ARG A 237 4.62 -31.70 -5.80
CA ARG A 237 3.88 -32.82 -5.19
C ARG A 237 4.71 -34.10 -5.02
N SER A 238 5.93 -34.13 -5.56
CA SER A 238 6.83 -35.28 -5.52
C SER A 238 8.05 -35.07 -4.59
N ARG A 239 7.93 -34.21 -3.57
CA ARG A 239 8.91 -34.06 -2.48
C ARG A 239 8.21 -34.15 -1.13
#